data_AF-A0A559M835-F1
#
_entry.id   AF-A0A559M835-F1
#
_cell.length_a   1.000
_cell.length_b   1.000
_cell.length_c   1.000
_cell.angle_alpha   90.00
_cell.angle_beta   90.00
_cell.angle_gamma   90.00
#
_symmetry.space_group_name_H-M   'P 1'
#
loop_
_entity.id
_entity.type
_entity.pdbx_description
1 polymer ?
#
loop_
_entity_poly.entity_id
_entity_poly.type
_entity_poly.pdbx_seq_one_letter_code
_entity_poly.pdbx_strand_id
1 'polypeptide(L)'
;MSWQGSGHVDKGAIYSAKGDSVWATSAGFTISPAEMQEIVTGLSGSYDKLYAEGLHIDGEKYVLTKAEDRSLYARKVSITIPPPIKNGQNLTTRKQGREGVVIVKTTQAILIAHYKDGMIAGNSAQTVEQLADYLISTGY
;
A
#
# COMPACT_ATOMS: atom_id res chain seq x y z
N MET A 1 -1.12 -3.84 -25.17
CA MET A 1 -2.37 -4.13 -24.43
C MET A 1 -2.14 -5.34 -23.52
N SER A 2 -2.74 -5.34 -22.33
CA SER A 2 -2.77 -6.42 -21.31
C SER A 2 -1.69 -6.43 -20.22
N TRP A 3 -1.85 -5.55 -19.23
CA TRP A 3 -1.48 -5.87 -17.83
C TRP A 3 -2.72 -5.97 -16.93
N GLN A 4 -3.85 -5.38 -17.37
CA GLN A 4 -5.18 -5.58 -16.79
C GLN A 4 -5.76 -7.00 -17.07
N GLY A 5 -5.00 -7.88 -17.72
CA GLY A 5 -5.45 -9.22 -18.12
C GLY A 5 -5.09 -10.36 -17.18
N SER A 6 -4.30 -10.13 -16.13
CA SER A 6 -3.87 -11.21 -15.23
C SER A 6 -4.84 -11.48 -14.08
N GLY A 7 -5.80 -10.58 -13.78
CA GLY A 7 -6.78 -10.80 -12.70
C GLY A 7 -6.15 -10.96 -11.30
N HIS A 8 -4.88 -10.55 -11.13
CA HIS A 8 -4.08 -10.72 -9.90
C HIS A 8 -3.86 -9.42 -9.10
N VAL A 9 -4.15 -8.25 -9.68
CA VAL A 9 -4.11 -6.94 -9.00
C VAL A 9 -5.39 -6.20 -9.37
N ASP A 10 -6.12 -5.71 -8.37
CA ASP A 10 -7.43 -5.08 -8.59
C ASP A 10 -7.27 -3.58 -8.83
N LYS A 11 -6.36 -2.96 -8.08
CA LYS A 11 -6.07 -1.52 -8.12
C LYS A 11 -4.58 -1.27 -8.00
N GLY A 12 -4.10 -0.16 -8.53
CA GLY A 12 -2.72 0.26 -8.38
C GLY A 12 -2.49 1.66 -8.91
N ALA A 13 -1.49 2.33 -8.36
CA ALA A 13 -1.10 3.66 -8.74
C ALA A 13 0.43 3.80 -8.74
N ILE A 14 0.94 4.64 -9.62
CA ILE A 14 2.34 4.95 -9.81
C ILE A 14 2.47 6.45 -9.59
N TYR A 15 3.38 6.81 -8.71
CA TYR A 15 3.67 8.19 -8.36
C TYR A 15 5.15 8.46 -8.57
N SER A 16 5.54 9.72 -8.63
CA SER A 16 6.95 10.10 -8.64
C SER A 16 7.61 9.77 -7.29
N ALA A 17 8.94 9.60 -7.27
CA ALA A 17 9.73 9.35 -6.05
C ALA A 17 9.52 10.41 -4.95
N LYS A 18 9.04 11.60 -5.31
CA LYS A 18 8.70 12.68 -4.38
C LYS A 18 7.24 12.67 -3.91
N GLY A 19 6.37 11.88 -4.54
CA GLY A 19 4.93 11.87 -4.26
C GLY A 19 4.15 13.09 -4.76
N ASP A 20 4.78 14.00 -5.50
CA ASP A 20 4.13 15.21 -6.03
C ASP A 20 3.28 14.97 -7.27
N SER A 21 3.57 13.93 -8.04
CA SER A 21 2.94 13.70 -9.34
C SER A 21 2.48 12.26 -9.48
N VAL A 22 1.22 12.11 -9.89
CA VAL A 22 0.62 10.82 -10.26
C VAL A 22 1.00 10.54 -11.71
N TRP A 23 1.69 9.44 -11.95
CA TRP A 23 2.02 8.96 -13.29
C TRP A 23 0.97 7.98 -13.80
N ALA A 24 0.41 7.16 -12.91
CA ALA A 24 -0.70 6.28 -13.21
C ALA A 24 -1.55 6.07 -11.96
N THR A 25 -2.85 5.87 -12.11
CA THR A 25 -3.73 5.44 -11.02
C THR A 25 -4.88 4.62 -11.60
N SER A 26 -5.26 3.57 -10.89
CA SER A 26 -6.41 2.72 -11.22
C SER A 26 -7.71 3.40 -10.79
N ALA A 27 -8.80 3.12 -11.52
CA ALA A 27 -10.12 3.65 -11.20
C ALA A 27 -10.55 3.31 -9.76
N GLY A 28 -10.89 4.34 -8.98
CA GLY A 28 -11.35 4.19 -7.60
C GLY A 28 -10.24 3.96 -6.56
N PHE A 29 -9.02 4.43 -6.83
CA PHE A 29 -7.92 4.49 -5.86
C PHE A 29 -7.40 5.93 -5.79
N THR A 30 -7.89 6.68 -4.80
CA THR A 30 -7.61 8.12 -4.68
C THR A 30 -6.80 8.38 -3.41
N ILE A 31 -5.48 8.28 -3.51
CA ILE A 31 -4.60 8.66 -2.40
C ILE A 31 -4.46 10.18 -2.39
N SER A 32 -4.69 10.78 -1.22
CA SER A 32 -4.51 12.21 -1.04
C SER A 32 -3.02 12.57 -1.08
N PRO A 33 -2.62 13.76 -1.59
CA PRO A 33 -1.22 14.21 -1.57
C PRO A 33 -0.58 14.20 -0.17
N ALA A 34 -1.40 14.38 0.88
CA ALA A 34 -0.95 14.29 2.26
C ALA A 34 -0.54 12.86 2.66
N GLU A 35 -1.38 11.87 2.37
CA GLU A 35 -1.10 10.44 2.64
C GLU A 35 0.10 9.97 1.82
N MET A 36 0.24 10.48 0.60
CA MET A 36 1.38 10.20 -0.25
C MET A 36 2.70 10.70 0.36
N GLN A 37 2.74 11.92 0.88
CA GLN A 37 3.91 12.47 1.55
C GLN A 37 4.29 11.64 2.79
N GLU A 38 3.30 11.10 3.52
CA GLU A 38 3.56 10.15 4.62
C GLU A 38 4.18 8.85 4.11
N ILE A 39 3.67 8.29 3.00
CA ILE A 39 4.24 7.08 2.36
C ILE A 39 5.68 7.33 1.93
N VAL A 40 5.96 8.47 1.28
CA VAL A 40 7.30 8.86 0.81
C VAL A 40 8.27 9.04 1.98
N THR A 41 7.81 9.70 3.05
CA THR A 41 8.58 9.92 4.28
C THR A 41 8.85 8.60 5.00
N GLY A 42 7.84 7.73 5.05
CA GLY A 42 7.92 6.39 5.60
C GLY A 42 8.90 5.49 4.85
N LEU A 43 8.85 5.52 3.51
CA LEU A 43 9.82 4.87 2.62
C LEU A 43 11.24 5.46 2.71
N SER A 44 11.41 6.64 3.29
CA SER A 44 12.70 7.31 3.42
C SER A 44 13.36 7.11 4.79
N GLY A 45 12.84 6.20 5.63
CA GLY A 45 13.48 5.78 6.89
C GLY A 45 12.60 5.91 8.14
N SER A 46 11.33 6.30 8.02
CA SER A 46 10.40 6.38 9.16
C SER A 46 9.53 5.13 9.31
N TYR A 47 10.16 3.94 9.32
CA TYR A 47 9.45 2.67 9.47
C TYR A 47 8.72 2.57 10.82
N ASP A 48 9.28 3.10 11.91
CA ASP A 48 8.67 3.07 13.25
C ASP A 48 7.30 3.76 13.31
N LYS A 49 7.17 4.95 12.71
CA LYS A 49 5.88 5.67 12.66
C LYS A 49 4.87 4.93 11.80
N LEU A 50 5.33 4.42 10.67
CA LEU A 50 4.55 3.61 9.77
C LEU A 50 4.05 2.30 10.42
N TYR A 51 4.87 1.65 11.26
CA TYR A 51 4.48 0.48 12.06
C TYR A 51 3.52 0.85 13.20
N ALA A 52 3.68 2.03 13.81
CA ALA A 52 2.87 2.49 14.94
C ALA A 52 1.49 3.04 14.51
N GLU A 53 1.46 3.93 13.52
CA GLU A 53 0.25 4.59 13.03
C GLU A 53 -0.44 3.81 11.92
N GLY A 54 0.29 3.00 11.15
CA GLY A 54 -0.24 2.39 9.93
C GLY A 54 -0.33 3.40 8.77
N LEU A 55 -0.56 2.87 7.58
CA LEU A 55 -0.78 3.64 6.36
C LEU A 55 -2.27 3.94 6.20
N HIS A 56 -2.63 5.19 5.94
CA HIS A 56 -3.98 5.53 5.52
C HIS A 56 -3.99 5.66 4.01
N ILE A 57 -4.84 4.88 3.36
CA ILE A 57 -5.02 4.92 1.91
C ILE A 57 -6.52 4.99 1.67
N ASP A 58 -6.98 6.07 1.03
CA ASP A 58 -8.40 6.27 0.70
C ASP A 58 -9.29 6.32 1.98
N GLY A 59 -8.74 6.83 3.09
CA GLY A 59 -9.42 6.84 4.40
C GLY A 59 -9.51 5.48 5.10
N GLU A 60 -8.96 4.42 4.50
CA GLU A 60 -8.86 3.10 5.10
C GLU A 60 -7.48 2.88 5.71
N LYS A 61 -7.44 2.23 6.88
CA LYS A 61 -6.18 1.96 7.58
C LYS A 61 -5.60 0.62 7.14
N TYR A 62 -4.36 0.67 6.67
CA TYR A 62 -3.51 -0.46 6.33
C TYR A 62 -2.39 -0.56 7.37
N VAL A 63 -2.09 -1.76 7.83
CA VAL A 63 -1.01 -2.00 8.78
C VAL A 63 0.13 -2.68 8.04
N LEU A 64 1.33 -2.12 8.18
CA LEU A 64 2.53 -2.72 7.62
C LEU A 64 2.83 -4.06 8.29
N THR A 65 3.15 -5.02 7.44
CA THR A 65 3.49 -6.40 7.81
C THR A 65 4.94 -6.70 7.50
N LYS A 66 5.48 -6.05 6.47
CA LYS A 66 6.88 -6.13 6.08
C LYS A 66 7.30 -4.78 5.53
N ALA A 67 8.48 -4.33 5.93
CA ALA A 67 9.07 -3.10 5.45
C ALA A 67 10.54 -3.38 5.13
N GLU A 68 10.92 -3.20 3.88
CA GLU A 68 12.28 -3.33 3.34
C GLU A 68 12.67 -2.01 2.67
N ASP A 69 13.96 -1.77 2.44
CA ASP A 69 14.50 -0.49 1.94
C ASP A 69 13.82 0.06 0.68
N ARG A 70 13.28 -0.84 -0.16
CA ARG A 70 12.60 -0.49 -1.40
C ARG A 70 11.17 -1.03 -1.51
N SER A 71 10.72 -1.85 -0.57
CA SER A 71 9.42 -2.53 -0.67
C SER A 71 8.70 -2.53 0.68
N LEU A 72 7.47 -2.06 0.70
CA LEU A 72 6.60 -2.05 1.87
C LEU A 72 5.36 -2.89 1.57
N TYR A 73 5.01 -3.76 2.51
CA TYR A 73 3.87 -4.64 2.42
C TYR A 73 2.91 -4.32 3.55
N ALA A 74 1.73 -3.83 3.21
CA ALA A 74 0.69 -3.55 4.18
C ALA A 74 -0.57 -4.35 3.91
N ARG A 75 -1.30 -4.68 4.96
CA ARG A 75 -2.59 -5.38 4.89
C ARG A 75 -3.69 -4.47 5.38
N LYS A 76 -4.87 -4.58 4.79
CA LYS A 76 -6.03 -3.80 5.23
C LYS A 76 -6.44 -4.25 6.62
N VAL A 77 -6.61 -3.29 7.53
CA VAL A 77 -7.16 -3.55 8.86
C VAL A 77 -8.42 -2.74 9.01
N SER A 78 -9.55 -3.43 9.04
CA SER A 78 -10.81 -2.80 9.43
C SER A 78 -10.77 -2.58 10.93
N ILE A 79 -10.44 -1.36 11.36
CA ILE A 79 -10.71 -0.92 12.73
C ILE A 79 -12.18 -0.49 12.75
N THR A 80 -13.08 -1.45 12.96
CA THR A 80 -14.40 -1.10 13.45
C THR A 80 -14.23 -0.76 14.92
N ILE A 81 -14.43 0.52 15.27
CA ILE A 81 -14.59 0.93 16.66
C ILE A 81 -16.02 0.52 17.04
N PRO A 82 -16.25 -0.56 17.81
CA PRO A 82 -17.59 -0.82 18.33
C PRO A 82 -17.99 0.35 19.24
N PRO A 83 -19.31 0.64 19.38
CA PRO A 83 -19.77 1.60 20.37
C PRO A 83 -19.14 1.27 21.75
N PRO A 84 -18.72 2.28 22.53
CA PRO A 84 -17.91 2.08 23.72
C PRO A 84 -18.62 1.15 24.71
N ILE A 85 -18.05 -0.05 24.92
CA ILE A 85 -18.48 -0.93 26.01
C ILE A 85 -17.99 -0.33 27.33
N LYS A 86 -18.92 -0.05 28.24
CA LYS A 86 -18.63 0.41 29.60
C LYS A 86 -18.03 -0.71 30.44
N ASN A 87 -16.72 -0.98 30.28
CA ASN A 87 -15.83 -1.52 31.33
C ASN A 87 -14.48 -1.94 30.72
N GLY A 88 -13.49 -1.04 30.73
CA GLY A 88 -12.06 -1.35 30.92
C GLY A 88 -11.32 -2.29 29.97
N GLN A 89 -11.97 -2.92 28.99
CA GLN A 89 -11.33 -3.76 27.98
C GLN A 89 -11.65 -3.16 26.62
N ASN A 90 -10.75 -2.32 26.11
CA ASN A 90 -10.76 -1.90 24.70
C ASN A 90 -10.48 -3.13 23.83
N LEU A 91 -11.50 -3.92 23.54
CA LEU A 91 -11.41 -5.01 22.59
C LEU A 91 -11.52 -4.42 21.18
N THR A 92 -10.43 -3.81 20.72
CA THR A 92 -10.22 -3.47 19.31
C THR A 92 -10.16 -4.77 18.53
N THR A 93 -11.29 -5.22 18.00
CA THR A 93 -11.31 -6.40 17.12
C THR A 93 -10.63 -6.03 15.81
N ARG A 94 -9.32 -6.32 15.70
CA ARG A 94 -8.57 -6.16 14.46
C ARG A 94 -8.98 -7.27 13.50
N LYS A 95 -10.04 -7.07 12.73
CA LYS A 95 -10.26 -7.89 11.53
C LYS A 95 -9.22 -7.47 10.51
N GLN A 96 -8.21 -8.31 10.33
CA GLN A 96 -7.36 -8.22 9.15
C GLN A 96 -8.24 -8.60 7.97
N GLY A 97 -8.57 -7.62 7.14
CA GLY A 97 -9.13 -7.91 5.84
C GLY A 97 -8.13 -8.77 5.08
N ARG A 98 -8.62 -9.68 4.24
CA ARG A 98 -7.77 -10.46 3.33
C ARG A 98 -7.31 -9.63 2.11
N GLU A 99 -7.56 -8.33 2.13
CA GLU A 99 -7.08 -7.34 1.17
C GLU A 99 -5.74 -6.78 1.64
N GLY A 100 -4.88 -6.42 0.69
CA GLY A 100 -3.58 -5.86 1.00
C GLY A 100 -3.04 -4.97 -0.10
N VAL A 101 -1.95 -4.27 0.23
CA VAL A 101 -1.27 -3.34 -0.64
C VAL A 101 0.23 -3.61 -0.59
N VAL A 102 0.85 -3.62 -1.76
CA VAL A 102 2.30 -3.67 -1.95
C VAL A 102 2.74 -2.33 -2.48
N ILE A 103 3.71 -1.72 -1.83
CA ILE A 103 4.30 -0.45 -2.23
C ILE A 103 5.77 -0.71 -2.55
N VAL A 104 6.24 -0.33 -3.73
CA VAL A 104 7.63 -0.50 -4.16
C VAL A 104 8.18 0.82 -4.63
N LYS A 105 9.32 1.24 -4.09
CA LYS A 105 10.05 2.45 -4.46
C LYS A 105 11.16 2.11 -5.45
N THR A 106 11.20 2.86 -6.54
CA THR A 106 12.28 2.85 -7.54
C THR A 106 13.13 4.11 -7.41
N THR A 107 14.04 4.31 -8.36
CA THR A 107 14.94 5.47 -8.41
C THR A 107 14.18 6.79 -8.52
N GLN A 108 13.11 6.83 -9.32
CA GLN A 108 12.33 8.04 -9.59
C GLN A 108 10.81 7.85 -9.48
N ALA A 109 10.33 6.67 -9.10
CA ALA A 109 8.90 6.38 -8.95
C ALA A 109 8.57 5.57 -7.68
N ILE A 110 7.31 5.62 -7.27
CA ILE A 110 6.72 4.81 -6.20
C ILE A 110 5.50 4.11 -6.79
N LEU A 111 5.56 2.79 -6.82
CA LEU A 111 4.47 1.93 -7.22
C LEU A 111 3.68 1.54 -5.99
N ILE A 112 2.36 1.56 -6.11
CA ILE A 112 1.41 1.14 -5.09
C ILE A 112 0.44 0.19 -5.78
N ALA A 113 0.29 -1.02 -5.28
CA ALA A 113 -0.54 -2.05 -5.87
C ALA A 113 -1.41 -2.69 -4.81
N HIS A 114 -2.72 -2.52 -4.95
CA HIS A 114 -3.73 -3.08 -4.08
C HIS A 114 -4.35 -4.34 -4.70
N TYR A 115 -4.45 -5.38 -3.89
CA TYR A 115 -5.06 -6.65 -4.26
C TYR A 115 -6.19 -6.99 -3.28
N LYS A 116 -7.30 -7.50 -3.81
CA LYS A 116 -8.50 -7.86 -3.04
C LYS A 116 -8.41 -9.26 -2.42
N ASP A 117 -9.39 -9.58 -1.58
CA ASP A 117 -9.59 -10.92 -1.01
C ASP A 117 -9.74 -11.99 -2.12
N GLY A 118 -8.98 -13.08 -2.00
CA GLY A 118 -8.91 -14.16 -2.98
C GLY A 118 -7.65 -14.15 -3.86
N MET A 119 -6.78 -13.14 -3.74
CA MET A 119 -5.53 -13.05 -4.50
C MET A 119 -4.33 -13.44 -3.65
N ILE A 120 -3.42 -14.23 -4.21
CA ILE A 120 -2.19 -14.63 -3.52
C ILE A 120 -1.26 -13.42 -3.48
N ALA A 121 -1.13 -12.82 -2.31
CA ALA A 121 -0.26 -11.67 -2.05
C ALA A 121 1.15 -11.84 -2.64
N GLY A 122 1.70 -13.06 -2.58
CA GLY A 122 3.01 -13.39 -3.17
C GLY A 122 3.06 -13.25 -4.69
N ASN A 123 2.04 -13.68 -5.43
CA ASN A 123 2.00 -13.55 -6.90
C ASN A 123 1.79 -12.09 -7.33
N SER A 124 0.91 -11.37 -6.63
CA SER A 124 0.68 -9.95 -6.86
C SER A 124 1.95 -9.15 -6.60
N ALA A 125 2.63 -9.42 -5.47
CA ALA A 125 3.90 -8.82 -5.13
C ALA A 125 4.97 -9.07 -6.19
N GLN A 126 5.14 -10.34 -6.62
CA GLN A 126 6.15 -10.68 -7.62
C GLN A 126 5.91 -9.96 -8.96
N THR A 127 4.65 -9.78 -9.36
CA THR A 127 4.30 -9.03 -10.57
C THR A 127 4.66 -7.54 -10.42
N VAL A 128 4.41 -6.96 -9.24
CA VAL A 128 4.71 -5.56 -8.95
C VAL A 128 6.21 -5.33 -8.83
N GLU A 129 6.94 -6.25 -8.22
CA GLU A 129 8.41 -6.22 -8.15
C GLU A 129 9.03 -6.32 -9.54
N GLN A 130 8.55 -7.22 -10.40
CA GLN A 130 9.02 -7.29 -11.79
C GLN A 130 8.77 -5.99 -12.56
N LEU A 131 7.62 -5.34 -12.34
CA LEU A 131 7.29 -4.08 -12.98
C LEU A 131 8.15 -2.92 -12.43
N ALA A 132 8.46 -2.96 -11.14
CA ALA A 132 9.37 -2.00 -10.49
C ALA A 132 10.82 -2.20 -10.97
N ASP A 133 11.33 -3.42 -11.01
CA ASP A 133 12.67 -3.74 -11.52
C ASP A 133 12.80 -3.35 -13.00
N TYR A 134 11.74 -3.51 -13.80
CA TYR A 134 11.71 -3.00 -15.17
C TYR A 134 11.84 -1.47 -15.22
N LEU A 135 11.08 -0.73 -14.41
CA LEU A 135 11.18 0.73 -14.34
C LEU A 135 12.59 1.18 -13.95
N ILE A 136 13.17 0.56 -12.91
CA ILE A 136 14.55 0.81 -12.48
C ILE A 136 15.53 0.54 -13.63
N SER A 137 15.38 -0.60 -14.32
CA SER A 137 16.24 -0.97 -15.45
C SER A 137 16.11 0.00 -16.63
N THR A 138 14.96 0.63 -16.82
CA THR A 138 14.76 1.65 -17.85
C THR A 138 15.24 3.06 -17.44
N GLY A 139 15.77 3.21 -16.23
CA GLY A 139 16.28 4.48 -15.70
C GLY A 139 15.23 5.36 -15.01
N TYR A 140 14.09 4.76 -14.64
CA TYR A 140 13.01 5.38 -13.86
C TYR A 140 13.03 4.96 -12.37
#